data_AF-A0A2E7VZI0-F1
#
_entry.id   AF-A0A2E7VZI0-F1
#
_cell.length_a   1.000
_cell.length_b   1.000
_cell.length_c   1.000
_cell.angle_alpha   90.00
_cell.angle_beta   90.00
_cell.angle_gamma   90.00
#
_symmetry.space_group_name_H-M   'P 1'
#
loop_
_entity.id
_entity.type
_entity.pdbx_description
1 polymer ?
#
loop_
_entity_poly.entity_id
_entity_poly.type
_entity_poly.pdbx_seq_one_letter_code
_entity_poly.pdbx_strand_id
1 'polypeptide(L)' 'MRLPLPTPEYNSGIAQQTNNTLEQEDKKNFKKDTDININDGRLILKSPNGTRYNITVDNSGNITASAI' A
#
# COMPACT_ATOMS: atom_id res chain seq x y z
N MET A 1 1.59 -6.37 -11.14
CA MET A 1 1.36 -7.79 -10.83
C MET A 1 1.35 -8.62 -12.11
N ARG A 2 1.93 -9.83 -12.09
CA ARG A 2 1.82 -10.81 -13.19
C ARG A 2 1.01 -12.00 -12.68
N LEU A 3 -0.16 -12.22 -13.29
CA LEU A 3 -1.05 -13.32 -12.96
C LEU A 3 -0.64 -14.61 -13.71
N PRO A 4 -0.90 -15.80 -13.13
CA PRO A 4 -0.81 -17.06 -13.86
C PRO A 4 -1.77 -17.07 -15.04
N LEU A 5 -1.41 -17.80 -16.11
CA LEU A 5 -2.31 -17.99 -17.24
C LEU A 5 -3.50 -18.89 -16.82
N PRO A 6 -4.73 -18.55 -17.21
CA PRO A 6 -5.89 -19.38 -16.91
C PRO A 6 -5.78 -20.72 -17.63
N THR A 7 -6.16 -21.80 -16.95
CA THR A 7 -6.26 -23.14 -17.54
C THR A 7 -7.63 -23.34 -18.21
N PRO A 8 -7.74 -24.19 -19.26
CA PRO A 8 -9.01 -24.47 -19.92
C PRO A 8 -10.06 -25.11 -19.00
N GLU A 9 -9.61 -25.89 -18.03
CA GLU A 9 -10.44 -26.49 -17.00
C GLU A 9 -10.25 -25.77 -15.66
N TYR A 10 -11.32 -25.75 -14.85
CA TYR A 10 -11.27 -25.18 -13.51
C TYR A 10 -10.36 -26.02 -12.61
N ASN A 11 -9.42 -25.37 -11.95
CA ASN A 11 -8.57 -25.97 -10.93
C ASN A 11 -8.63 -25.13 -9.65
N SER A 12 -9.13 -25.72 -8.57
CA SER A 12 -9.32 -25.04 -7.28
C SER A 12 -8.00 -24.59 -6.65
N GLY A 13 -6.91 -25.35 -6.82
CA GLY A 13 -5.58 -24.98 -6.33
C GLY A 13 -5.02 -23.74 -7.04
N ILE A 14 -5.14 -23.68 -8.36
CA ILE A 14 -4.72 -22.52 -9.16
C ILE A 14 -5.58 -21.28 -8.83
N ALA A 15 -6.89 -21.48 -8.65
CA ALA A 15 -7.79 -20.39 -8.24
C ALA A 15 -7.42 -19.82 -6.87
N GLN A 16 -7.13 -20.68 -5.89
CA GLN A 16 -6.68 -20.26 -4.56
C GLN A 16 -5.35 -19.49 -4.62
N GLN A 17 -4.38 -19.98 -5.39
CA GLN A 17 -3.10 -19.29 -5.55
C GLN A 17 -3.25 -17.92 -6.23
N THR A 18 -4.14 -17.84 -7.21
CA THR A 18 -4.47 -16.57 -7.89
C THR A 18 -5.09 -15.57 -6.92
N ASN A 19 -6.07 -16.00 -6.11
CA ASN A 19 -6.70 -15.16 -5.10
C ASN A 19 -5.70 -14.67 -4.05
N ASN A 20 -4.86 -15.57 -3.54
CA ASN A 20 -3.81 -15.21 -2.58
C ASN A 20 -2.84 -14.16 -3.17
N THR A 21 -2.47 -14.31 -4.45
CA THR A 21 -1.59 -13.35 -5.12
C THR A 21 -2.30 -12.00 -5.28
N LEU A 22 -3.58 -12.00 -5.67
CA LEU A 22 -4.38 -10.79 -5.78
C LEU A 22 -4.47 -10.05 -4.45
N GLU A 23 -4.78 -10.75 -3.36
CA GLU A 23 -4.86 -10.15 -2.02
C GLU A 23 -3.51 -9.58 -1.54
N GLN A 24 -2.41 -10.30 -1.79
CA GLN A 24 -1.08 -9.84 -1.42
C GLN A 24 -0.68 -8.57 -2.18
N GLU A 25 -0.96 -8.53 -3.47
CA GLU A 25 -0.62 -7.37 -4.31
C GLU A 25 -1.59 -6.20 -4.07
N ASP A 26 -2.85 -6.48 -3.75
CA ASP A 26 -3.81 -5.44 -3.38
C ASP A 26 -3.41 -4.72 -2.09
N LYS A 27 -2.93 -5.46 -1.09
CA LYS A 27 -2.37 -4.90 0.16
C LYS A 27 -1.15 -4.01 -0.07
N LYS A 28 -0.40 -4.23 -1.16
CA LYS A 28 0.76 -3.40 -1.53
C LYS A 28 0.38 -2.22 -2.42
N ASN A 29 -0.83 -2.22 -2.98
CA ASN A 29 -1.25 -1.21 -3.92
C ASN A 29 -1.67 0.07 -3.18
N PHE A 30 -1.10 1.20 -3.59
CA PHE A 30 -1.49 2.49 -3.06
C PHE A 30 -2.82 2.91 -3.70
N LYS A 31 -3.90 2.93 -2.91
CA LYS A 31 -5.22 3.33 -3.39
C LYS A 31 -5.20 4.84 -3.62
N LYS A 32 -5.51 5.26 -4.84
CA LYS A 32 -5.69 6.67 -5.22
C LYS A 32 -7.15 7.07 -4.99
N ASP A 33 -7.38 8.34 -4.69
CA ASP A 33 -8.73 8.93 -4.54
C ASP A 33 -9.59 8.33 -3.40
N THR A 34 -8.94 7.85 -2.34
CA THR A 34 -9.60 7.38 -1.12
C THR A 34 -8.84 7.85 0.11
N ASP A 35 -9.55 7.98 1.23
CA ASP A 35 -8.92 8.32 2.51
C ASP A 35 -7.98 7.20 2.95
N ILE A 36 -6.70 7.54 3.10
CA ILE A 36 -5.68 6.58 3.53
C ILE A 36 -5.59 6.65 5.04
N ASN A 37 -6.18 5.67 5.71
CA ASN A 37 -6.05 5.52 7.15
C ASN A 37 -4.69 4.86 7.47
N ILE A 38 -3.74 5.67 7.93
CA ILE A 38 -2.41 5.19 8.34
C ILE A 38 -2.48 4.90 9.83
N ASN A 39 -2.75 3.64 10.20
CA ASN A 39 -2.97 3.21 11.59
C ASN A 39 -1.99 3.84 12.60
N ASP A 40 -0.68 3.65 12.38
CA ASP A 40 0.38 4.06 13.33
C ASP A 40 0.85 5.53 13.15
N GLY A 41 0.06 6.36 12.46
CA GLY A 41 0.20 7.83 12.47
C GLY A 41 1.42 8.41 11.74
N ARG A 42 2.14 7.60 10.94
CA ARG A 42 3.38 8.03 10.29
C ARG A 42 3.28 8.07 8.77
N LEU A 43 3.14 9.27 8.20
CA LEU A 43 3.20 9.50 6.76
C LEU A 43 4.64 9.83 6.35
N ILE A 44 5.23 9.02 5.46
CA ILE A 44 6.56 9.29 4.90
C ILE A 44 6.42 9.78 3.46
N LEU A 45 6.91 10.98 3.18
CA LEU A 45 7.04 11.53 1.83
C LEU A 45 8.50 11.56 1.42
N LYS A 46 8.81 11.14 0.20
CA LYS A 46 10.15 11.24 -0.37
C LYS A 46 10.16 12.31 -1.45
N SER A 47 11.03 13.30 -1.33
CA SER A 47 11.22 14.32 -2.36
C SER A 47 11.93 13.71 -3.59
N PRO A 48 11.83 14.35 -4.77
CA PRO A 48 12.48 13.85 -5.98
C PRO A 48 14.00 13.67 -5.86
N ASN A 49 14.65 14.52 -5.07
CA ASN A 49 16.09 14.42 -4.77
C ASN A 49 16.43 13.37 -3.70
N GLY A 50 15.44 12.69 -3.13
CA GLY A 50 15.61 11.52 -2.28
C GLY A 50 15.47 11.75 -0.78
N THR A 51 15.41 13.00 -0.30
CA THR A 51 15.16 13.31 1.12
C THR A 51 13.81 12.74 1.54
N ARG A 52 13.75 12.14 2.73
CA ARG A 52 12.49 11.63 3.29
C ARG A 52 12.01 12.59 4.36
N TYR A 53 10.70 12.79 4.41
CA TYR A 53 10.01 13.63 5.36
C TYR A 53 9.02 12.78 6.12
N ASN A 54 9.04 12.93 7.43
CA ASN A 54 8.06 12.42 8.35
C ASN A 54 6.99 13.48 8.58
N ILE A 55 5.72 13.14 8.35
CA ILE A 55 4.58 13.97 8.70
C ILE A 55 3.87 13.34 9.89
N THR A 56 3.71 14.13 10.96
CA THR A 56 3.07 13.72 12.21
C THR A 56 2.04 14.76 12.66
N VAL A 57 1.01 14.29 13.35
CA VAL A 57 -0.01 15.12 13.98
C VAL A 57 0.12 14.97 15.50
N ASP A 58 0.25 16.08 16.22
CA ASP A 58 0.28 16.05 17.68
C ASP A 58 -1.14 16.03 18.29
N ASN A 59 -1.24 15.87 19.62
CA ASN A 59 -2.52 15.81 20.32
C ASN A 59 -3.34 17.11 20.24
N SER A 60 -2.72 18.23 19.89
CA SER A 60 -3.38 19.52 19.68
C SER A 60 -3.85 19.70 18.22
N GLY A 61 -3.58 18.73 17.35
CA GLY A 61 -3.92 18.77 15.93
C GLY A 61 -2.90 19.50 15.05
N ASN A 62 -1.70 19.82 15.56
CA ASN A 62 -0.68 20.48 14.74
C ASN A 62 -0.02 19.47 13.79
N ILE A 63 0.03 19.81 12.51
CA ILE A 63 0.74 19.04 11.49
C ILE A 63 2.19 19.51 11.45
N THR A 64 3.13 18.57 11.59
CA THR A 64 4.57 18.83 11.53
C THR A 64 5.22 17.98 10.45
N ALA A 65 6.18 18.56 9.72
CA ALA A 65 7.00 17.88 8.74
C ALA A 65 8.48 18.00 9.12
N SER A 66 9.19 16.88 9.19
CA SER A 66 10.62 16.86 9.56
C SER A 66 11.40 15.88 8.68
N ALA A 67 12.59 16.28 8.25
CA ALA A 67 13.45 15.42 7.43
C ALA A 67 14.03 14.25 8.26
N ILE A 68 14.20 13.07 7.62
CA ILE A 68 14.74 11.83 8.20
C ILE A 68 15.73 11.12 7.27
#